data_AF-A0A1F7ZYP2-F1
#
_entry.id   AF-A0A1F7ZYP2-F1
#
_cell.length_a   1.000
_cell.length_b   1.000
_cell.length_c   1.000
_cell.angle_alpha   90.00
_cell.angle_beta   90.00
_cell.angle_gamma   90.00
#
_symmetry.space_group_name_H-M   'P 1'
#
loop_
_entity.id
_entity.type
_entity.pdbx_description
1 polymer ?
#
loop_
_entity_poly.entity_id
_entity_poly.type
_entity_poly.pdbx_seq_one_letter_code
_entity_poly.pdbx_strand_id
1 'polypeptide(L)'
;MSKKEVAPWQSIVAGAAAGGAESLLTYPTEYLKTRQQLLNPNATRQSPVQILTATIRQHGIRHLYTGSMAFCVSNASKSGIRFFAFDSAKKWMPTGSSGKVTSTGNMCAGLVAGVAESVLVVTPGETLKTKIIDDRAGAKLYRSASHAVRTILSTEGISGLYRGTLPVTLKQSSNAMVRFTSYNFFLHHLTTFATAGAGNSAPVWSTVIAGAMAGVVTVYATMPFDTIKTRLQALDGSQRYRGSVHCLQSIVSTEGTWALWKGTTPRLARLSISGAISFAIYERVVQWTESFRR
;
A
#
# COMPACT_ATOMS: atom_id res chain seq x y z
N MET A 1 -28.07 -8.06 21.83
CA MET A 1 -28.20 -8.08 20.36
C MET A 1 -27.34 -9.20 19.82
N SER A 2 -27.97 -10.29 19.35
CA SER A 2 -27.26 -11.43 18.78
C SER A 2 -26.54 -10.99 17.49
N LYS A 3 -25.22 -11.19 17.39
CA LYS A 3 -24.45 -11.00 16.15
C LYS A 3 -25.04 -11.96 15.11
N LYS A 4 -25.94 -11.47 14.26
CA LYS A 4 -26.37 -12.24 13.08
C LYS A 4 -25.13 -12.50 12.23
N GLU A 5 -24.88 -13.77 11.92
CA GLU A 5 -23.79 -14.17 11.05
C GLU A 5 -24.00 -13.55 9.67
N VAL A 6 -23.11 -12.61 9.32
CA VAL A 6 -23.06 -12.01 7.98
C VAL A 6 -22.69 -13.10 6.99
N ALA A 7 -23.45 -13.23 5.89
CA ALA A 7 -23.16 -14.27 4.92
C ALA A 7 -21.78 -14.01 4.27
N PRO A 8 -20.96 -15.04 3.97
CA PRO A 8 -19.62 -14.86 3.40
C PRO A 8 -19.59 -13.98 2.14
N TRP A 9 -20.60 -14.08 1.27
CA TRP A 9 -20.70 -13.25 0.07
C TRP A 9 -20.95 -11.77 0.38
N GLN A 10 -21.70 -11.44 1.43
CA GLN A 10 -21.95 -10.07 1.85
C GLN A 10 -20.67 -9.41 2.36
N SER A 11 -19.86 -10.15 3.13
CA SER A 11 -18.56 -9.66 3.58
C SER A 11 -17.59 -9.41 2.43
N ILE A 12 -17.64 -10.23 1.36
CA ILE A 12 -16.84 -10.02 0.14
C ILE A 12 -17.28 -8.75 -0.59
N VAL A 13 -18.59 -8.57 -0.82
CA VAL A 13 -19.13 -7.39 -1.52
C VAL A 13 -18.89 -6.11 -0.70
N ALA A 14 -19.18 -6.15 0.60
CA ALA A 14 -18.92 -5.04 1.51
C ALA A 14 -17.43 -4.71 1.61
N GLY A 15 -16.55 -5.71 1.66
CA GLY A 15 -15.11 -5.53 1.65
C GLY A 15 -14.60 -4.91 0.34
N ALA A 16 -15.10 -5.38 -0.81
CA ALA A 16 -14.73 -4.84 -2.11
C ALA A 16 -15.21 -3.38 -2.30
N ALA A 17 -16.46 -3.08 -1.92
CA ALA A 17 -17.02 -1.74 -1.97
C ALA A 17 -16.29 -0.78 -1.02
N ALA A 18 -16.03 -1.21 0.22
CA ALA A 18 -15.26 -0.42 1.19
C ALA A 18 -13.85 -0.13 0.71
N GLY A 19 -13.12 -1.15 0.25
CA GLY A 19 -11.75 -0.98 -0.26
C GLY A 19 -11.66 -0.13 -1.52
N GLY A 20 -12.64 -0.24 -2.43
CA GLY A 20 -12.73 0.59 -3.63
C GLY A 20 -12.98 2.06 -3.30
N ALA A 21 -14.00 2.33 -2.48
CA ALA A 21 -14.34 3.69 -2.08
C ALA A 21 -13.26 4.34 -1.21
N GLU A 22 -12.66 3.59 -0.28
CA GLU A 22 -11.49 4.02 0.49
C GLU A 22 -10.31 4.35 -0.44
N SER A 23 -10.01 3.51 -1.42
CA SER A 23 -8.94 3.74 -2.39
C SER A 23 -9.17 5.01 -3.22
N LEU A 24 -10.41 5.29 -3.61
CA LEU A 24 -10.79 6.51 -4.32
C LEU A 24 -10.68 7.74 -3.43
N LEU A 25 -11.28 7.71 -2.23
CA LEU A 25 -11.29 8.85 -1.31
C LEU A 25 -9.89 9.21 -0.80
N THR A 26 -9.03 8.20 -0.61
CA THR A 26 -7.64 8.42 -0.20
C THR A 26 -6.69 8.70 -1.37
N TYR A 27 -7.15 8.58 -2.62
CA TYR A 27 -6.28 8.72 -3.79
C TYR A 27 -5.55 10.08 -3.88
N PRO A 28 -6.16 11.24 -3.54
CA PRO A 28 -5.44 12.51 -3.53
C PRO A 28 -4.18 12.50 -2.66
N THR A 29 -4.21 11.82 -1.51
CA THR A 29 -3.04 11.70 -0.63
C THR A 29 -1.92 10.84 -1.26
N GLU A 30 -2.29 9.82 -2.04
CA GLU A 30 -1.35 9.00 -2.80
C GLU A 30 -0.69 9.79 -3.94
N TYR A 31 -1.47 10.63 -4.63
CA TYR A 31 -0.96 11.55 -5.64
C TYR A 31 0.06 12.52 -5.03
N LEU A 32 -0.30 13.17 -3.91
CA LEU A 32 0.59 14.12 -3.23
C LEU A 32 1.90 13.48 -2.75
N LYS A 33 1.80 12.28 -2.14
CA LYS A 33 2.97 11.51 -1.73
C LYS A 33 3.89 11.23 -2.91
N THR A 34 3.34 10.70 -4.00
CA THR A 34 4.12 10.30 -5.18
C THR A 34 4.79 11.52 -5.81
N ARG A 35 4.06 12.63 -5.99
CA ARG A 35 4.62 13.88 -6.50
C ARG A 35 5.73 14.42 -5.62
N GLN A 36 5.54 14.42 -4.29
CA GLN A 36 6.55 14.90 -3.35
C GLN A 36 7.83 14.04 -3.37
N GLN A 37 7.69 12.72 -3.56
CA GLN A 37 8.84 11.81 -3.69
C GLN A 37 9.58 11.96 -5.03
N LEU A 38 8.90 12.42 -6.08
CA LEU A 38 9.49 12.64 -7.40
C LEU A 38 10.05 14.05 -7.60
N LEU A 39 9.81 15.00 -6.68
CA LEU A 39 10.36 16.35 -6.79
C LEU A 39 11.89 16.33 -6.97
N ASN A 40 12.35 17.18 -7.89
CA ASN A 40 13.77 17.37 -8.13
C ASN A 40 14.45 17.90 -6.86
N PRO A 41 15.65 17.40 -6.52
CA PRO A 41 16.36 17.84 -5.32
C PRO A 41 16.75 19.33 -5.35
N ASN A 42 16.91 19.90 -6.54
CA ASN A 42 17.22 21.31 -6.74
C ASN A 42 15.97 22.21 -6.83
N ALA A 43 14.76 21.63 -6.86
CA ALA A 43 13.53 22.41 -6.85
C ALA A 43 13.20 22.87 -5.43
N THR A 44 12.61 24.07 -5.30
CA THR A 44 12.17 24.63 -4.02
C THR A 44 11.33 23.61 -3.23
N ARG A 45 11.62 23.44 -1.93
CA ARG A 45 10.85 22.54 -1.07
C ARG A 45 9.38 22.95 -1.06
N GLN A 46 8.55 22.20 -1.78
CA GLN A 46 7.10 22.41 -1.78
C GLN A 46 6.45 21.55 -0.71
N SER A 47 5.57 22.15 0.09
CA SER A 47 4.75 21.43 1.05
C SER A 47 3.64 20.64 0.31
N PRO A 48 3.14 19.53 0.89
CA PRO A 48 2.03 18.78 0.31
C PRO A 48 0.79 19.66 0.01
N VAL A 49 0.54 20.66 0.86
CA VAL A 49 -0.59 21.60 0.71
C VAL A 49 -0.37 22.55 -0.47
N GLN A 50 0.86 23.00 -0.69
CA GLN A 50 1.21 23.82 -1.86
C GLN A 50 1.03 23.03 -3.16
N ILE A 51 1.51 21.78 -3.20
CA ILE A 51 1.32 20.89 -4.36
C ILE A 51 -0.17 20.67 -4.64
N LEU A 52 -0.97 20.43 -3.60
CA LEU A 52 -2.41 20.23 -3.71
C LEU A 52 -3.09 21.48 -4.27
N THR A 53 -2.83 22.64 -3.66
CA THR A 53 -3.45 23.92 -4.04
C THR A 53 -3.06 24.31 -5.47
N ALA A 54 -1.78 24.16 -5.83
CA ALA A 54 -1.30 24.43 -7.17
C ALA A 54 -1.94 23.50 -8.20
N THR A 55 -2.04 22.20 -7.90
CA THR A 55 -2.66 21.22 -8.81
C THR A 55 -4.14 21.54 -9.03
N ILE A 56 -4.89 21.85 -7.96
CA ILE A 56 -6.32 22.19 -8.06
C ILE A 56 -6.52 23.48 -8.86
N ARG A 57 -5.73 24.52 -8.59
CA ARG A 57 -5.85 25.81 -9.28
C ARG A 57 -5.49 25.73 -10.77
N GLN A 58 -4.49 24.92 -11.13
CA GLN A 58 -3.99 24.85 -12.51
C GLN A 58 -4.71 23.81 -13.38
N HIS A 59 -5.07 22.65 -12.81
CA HIS A 59 -5.53 21.49 -13.58
C HIS A 59 -6.90 20.94 -13.12
N GLY A 60 -7.44 21.48 -12.03
CA GLY A 60 -8.71 21.02 -11.44
C GLY A 60 -8.61 19.71 -10.66
N ILE A 61 -9.71 19.34 -10.02
CA ILE A 61 -9.80 18.20 -9.09
C ILE A 61 -9.64 16.85 -9.80
N ARG A 62 -10.10 16.74 -11.06
CA ARG A 62 -10.00 15.49 -11.85
C ARG A 62 -8.55 15.02 -12.00
N HIS A 63 -7.60 15.94 -11.99
CA HIS A 63 -6.17 15.63 -12.14
C HIS A 63 -5.62 14.82 -10.96
N LEU A 64 -6.16 15.01 -9.76
CA LEU A 64 -5.74 14.26 -8.56
C LEU A 64 -6.02 12.76 -8.69
N TYR A 65 -6.98 12.36 -9.52
CA TYR A 65 -7.40 10.97 -9.73
C TYR A 65 -6.68 10.28 -10.89
N THR A 66 -5.63 10.90 -11.44
CA THR A 66 -4.89 10.32 -12.56
C THR A 66 -4.16 9.06 -12.13
N GLY A 67 -4.38 7.95 -12.85
CA GLY A 67 -3.82 6.62 -12.52
C GLY A 67 -4.64 5.82 -11.49
N SER A 68 -5.75 6.36 -11.00
CA SER A 68 -6.59 5.72 -9.97
C SER A 68 -7.13 4.36 -10.42
N MET A 69 -7.54 4.23 -11.69
CA MET A 69 -8.06 2.95 -12.21
C MET A 69 -6.98 1.86 -12.26
N ALA A 70 -5.77 2.20 -12.72
CA ALA A 70 -4.64 1.27 -12.73
C ALA A 70 -4.29 0.79 -11.31
N PHE A 71 -4.35 1.71 -10.34
CA PHE A 71 -4.14 1.39 -8.93
C PHE A 71 -5.24 0.49 -8.35
N CYS A 72 -6.52 0.77 -8.65
CA CYS A 72 -7.64 -0.03 -8.17
C CYS A 72 -7.60 -1.45 -8.74
N VAL A 73 -7.36 -1.59 -10.04
CA VAL A 73 -7.23 -2.91 -10.70
C VAL A 73 -6.05 -3.68 -10.10
N SER A 74 -4.89 -3.05 -9.91
CA SER A 74 -3.73 -3.68 -9.27
C SER A 74 -4.05 -4.16 -7.84
N ASN A 75 -4.71 -3.33 -7.03
CA ASN A 75 -5.09 -3.72 -5.66
C ASN A 75 -6.14 -4.84 -5.62
N ALA A 76 -7.09 -4.86 -6.55
CA ALA A 76 -8.07 -5.94 -6.65
C ALA A 76 -7.40 -7.28 -6.99
N SER A 77 -6.52 -7.28 -8.01
CA SER A 77 -5.79 -8.47 -8.44
C SER A 77 -4.81 -8.99 -7.37
N LYS A 78 -4.29 -8.10 -6.53
CA LYS A 78 -3.34 -8.42 -5.45
C LYS A 78 -3.88 -9.49 -4.51
N SER A 79 -5.11 -9.30 -4.02
CA SER A 79 -5.73 -10.22 -3.06
C SER A 79 -5.96 -11.60 -3.66
N GLY A 80 -6.42 -11.68 -4.91
CA GLY A 80 -6.65 -12.96 -5.60
C GLY A 80 -5.36 -13.77 -5.76
N ILE A 81 -4.28 -13.13 -6.24
CA ILE A 81 -2.99 -13.82 -6.43
C ILE A 81 -2.36 -14.21 -5.10
N ARG A 82 -2.51 -13.39 -4.06
CA ARG A 82 -2.03 -13.74 -2.72
C ARG A 82 -2.68 -15.01 -2.20
N PHE A 83 -4.00 -15.12 -2.25
CA PHE A 83 -4.70 -16.32 -1.77
C PHE A 83 -4.35 -17.54 -2.61
N PHE A 84 -4.36 -17.41 -3.93
CA PHE A 84 -3.97 -18.48 -4.84
C PHE A 84 -2.54 -18.97 -4.59
N ALA A 85 -1.58 -18.06 -4.46
CA ALA A 85 -0.18 -18.39 -4.20
C ALA A 85 0.01 -18.98 -2.80
N PHE A 86 -0.74 -18.52 -1.80
CA PHE A 86 -0.70 -19.06 -0.44
C PHE A 86 -1.23 -20.49 -0.38
N ASP A 87 -2.38 -20.76 -0.99
CA ASP A 87 -2.97 -22.09 -1.03
C ASP A 87 -2.14 -23.05 -1.88
N SER A 88 -1.56 -22.56 -2.97
CA SER A 88 -0.61 -23.33 -3.78
C SER A 88 0.64 -23.66 -2.98
N ALA A 89 1.27 -22.67 -2.32
CA ALA A 89 2.48 -22.87 -1.52
C ALA A 89 2.25 -23.84 -0.37
N LYS A 90 1.10 -23.76 0.31
CA LYS A 90 0.73 -24.68 1.41
C LYS A 90 0.77 -26.16 1.01
N LYS A 91 0.42 -26.50 -0.23
CA LYS A 91 0.45 -27.90 -0.72
C LYS A 91 1.86 -28.50 -0.75
N TRP A 92 2.88 -27.64 -0.81
CA TRP A 92 4.29 -28.05 -0.86
C TRP A 92 4.98 -27.96 0.51
N MET A 93 4.29 -27.51 1.56
CA MET A 93 4.89 -27.33 2.88
C MET A 93 4.70 -28.57 3.76
N PRO A 94 5.69 -28.92 4.60
CA PRO A 94 5.59 -30.06 5.49
C PRO A 94 4.44 -29.89 6.49
N THR A 95 3.56 -30.89 6.52
CA THR A 95 2.49 -31.03 7.50
C THR A 95 3.05 -31.66 8.77
N GLY A 96 2.81 -31.06 9.93
CA GLY A 96 3.19 -31.68 11.20
C GLY A 96 2.32 -32.90 11.52
N SER A 97 2.66 -33.62 12.59
CA SER A 97 2.00 -34.86 13.04
C SER A 97 0.50 -34.73 13.35
N SER A 98 -0.06 -33.52 13.32
CA SER A 98 -1.49 -33.20 13.53
C SER A 98 -2.28 -33.06 12.21
N GLY A 99 -1.66 -33.27 11.04
CA GLY A 99 -2.31 -33.06 9.72
C GLY A 99 -2.55 -31.59 9.37
N LYS A 100 -2.11 -30.65 10.21
CA LYS A 100 -2.11 -29.19 9.96
C LYS A 100 -0.70 -28.75 9.57
N VAL A 101 -0.61 -27.77 8.66
CA VAL A 101 0.65 -27.12 8.29
C VAL A 101 1.25 -26.46 9.53
N THR A 102 2.53 -26.73 9.81
CA THR A 102 3.27 -26.16 10.94
C THR A 102 3.24 -24.62 10.90
N SER A 103 3.33 -23.94 12.05
CA SER A 103 3.39 -22.47 12.10
C SER A 103 4.48 -21.89 11.19
N THR A 104 5.67 -22.49 11.20
CA THR A 104 6.78 -22.16 10.27
C THR A 104 6.38 -22.38 8.82
N GLY A 105 5.64 -23.45 8.53
CA GLY A 105 5.12 -23.76 7.21
C GLY A 105 4.16 -22.70 6.68
N ASN A 106 3.24 -22.24 7.53
CA ASN A 106 2.31 -21.14 7.21
C ASN A 106 3.03 -19.80 7.02
N MET A 107 4.08 -19.54 7.80
CA MET A 107 4.90 -18.33 7.65
C MET A 107 5.65 -18.31 6.31
N CYS A 108 6.29 -19.42 5.94
CA CYS A 108 6.98 -19.55 4.66
C CYS A 108 6.00 -19.50 3.46
N ALA A 109 4.85 -20.17 3.55
CA ALA A 109 3.80 -20.05 2.52
C ALA A 109 3.31 -18.60 2.38
N GLY A 110 3.17 -17.88 3.50
CA GLY A 110 2.84 -16.46 3.52
C GLY A 110 3.90 -15.59 2.85
N LEU A 111 5.18 -15.89 3.06
CA LEU A 111 6.30 -15.20 2.42
C LEU A 111 6.30 -15.44 0.90
N VAL A 112 6.19 -16.70 0.47
CA VAL A 112 6.12 -17.07 -0.96
C VAL A 112 4.94 -16.38 -1.65
N ALA A 113 3.78 -16.41 -1.01
CA ALA A 113 2.60 -15.71 -1.51
C ALA A 113 2.82 -14.19 -1.62
N GLY A 114 3.47 -13.59 -0.62
CA GLY A 114 3.81 -12.16 -0.62
C GLY A 114 4.79 -11.77 -1.73
N VAL A 115 5.78 -12.62 -2.02
CA VAL A 115 6.74 -12.41 -3.12
C VAL A 115 6.06 -12.60 -4.48
N ALA A 116 5.24 -13.63 -4.64
CA ALA A 116 4.51 -13.87 -5.88
C ALA A 116 3.54 -12.71 -6.20
N GLU A 117 2.79 -12.26 -5.20
CA GLU A 117 1.92 -11.09 -5.27
C GLU A 117 2.71 -9.81 -5.63
N SER A 118 3.85 -9.58 -4.98
CA SER A 118 4.64 -8.37 -5.19
C SER A 118 5.21 -8.31 -6.61
N VAL A 119 5.71 -9.42 -7.12
CA VAL A 119 6.30 -9.52 -8.46
C VAL A 119 5.22 -9.43 -9.53
N LEU A 120 4.18 -10.27 -9.46
CA LEU A 120 3.22 -10.44 -10.55
C LEU A 120 2.22 -9.28 -10.66
N VAL A 121 1.87 -8.63 -9.55
CA VAL A 121 0.78 -7.63 -9.52
C VAL A 121 1.24 -6.28 -9.05
N VAL A 122 1.91 -6.23 -7.89
CA VAL A 122 2.18 -4.97 -7.22
C VAL A 122 3.23 -4.19 -8.00
N THR A 123 4.31 -4.82 -8.44
CA THR A 123 5.37 -4.15 -9.18
C THR A 123 4.87 -3.51 -10.48
N PRO A 124 4.24 -4.23 -11.44
CA PRO A 124 3.77 -3.62 -12.68
C PRO A 124 2.69 -2.55 -12.44
N GLY A 125 1.78 -2.78 -11.48
CA GLY A 125 0.73 -1.83 -11.15
C GLY A 125 1.26 -0.54 -10.50
N GLU A 126 2.21 -0.66 -9.58
CA GLU A 126 2.86 0.49 -8.94
C GLU A 126 3.75 1.24 -9.92
N THR A 127 4.49 0.55 -10.80
CA THR A 127 5.27 1.19 -11.87
C THR A 127 4.37 1.99 -12.81
N LEU A 128 3.27 1.39 -13.27
CA LEU A 128 2.31 2.06 -14.15
C LEU A 128 1.70 3.30 -13.48
N LYS A 129 1.27 3.18 -12.23
CA LYS A 129 0.76 4.31 -11.44
C LYS A 129 1.80 5.42 -11.32
N THR A 130 3.03 5.08 -10.91
CA THR A 130 4.11 6.06 -10.69
C THR A 130 4.43 6.81 -11.97
N LYS A 131 4.62 6.10 -13.09
CA LYS A 131 4.90 6.72 -14.40
C LYS A 131 3.76 7.59 -14.90
N ILE A 132 2.49 7.20 -14.70
CA ILE A 132 1.34 8.02 -15.08
C ILE A 132 1.27 9.31 -14.23
N ILE A 133 1.55 9.22 -12.93
CA ILE A 133 1.57 10.40 -12.04
C ILE A 133 2.73 11.33 -12.40
N ASP A 134 3.90 10.78 -12.71
CA ASP A 134 5.08 11.52 -13.12
C ASP A 134 4.89 12.18 -14.49
N ASP A 135 4.33 11.48 -15.45
CA ASP A 135 4.02 12.00 -16.79
C ASP A 135 3.13 13.23 -16.76
N ARG A 136 2.13 13.21 -15.88
CA ARG A 136 1.18 14.32 -15.72
C ARG A 136 1.79 15.54 -15.06
N ALA A 137 2.96 15.41 -14.45
CA ALA A 137 3.71 16.54 -13.90
C ALA A 137 4.30 17.47 -14.97
N GLY A 138 4.54 16.99 -16.19
CA GLY A 138 5.20 17.82 -17.20
C GLY A 138 5.40 17.18 -18.57
N ALA A 139 5.66 15.88 -18.67
CA ALA A 139 6.02 15.24 -19.94
C ALA A 139 4.82 14.97 -20.87
N LYS A 140 3.64 14.66 -20.31
CA LYS A 140 2.35 14.42 -21.02
C LYS A 140 2.45 13.40 -22.18
N LEU A 141 3.29 12.39 -22.06
CA LEU A 141 3.51 11.28 -22.98
C LEU A 141 2.33 10.30 -23.04
N TYR A 142 1.52 10.20 -21.97
CA TYR A 142 0.46 9.20 -21.87
C TYR A 142 -0.96 9.78 -22.01
N ARG A 143 -1.66 9.32 -23.05
CA ARG A 143 -3.07 9.67 -23.30
C ARG A 143 -4.03 8.91 -22.39
N SER A 144 -3.76 7.62 -22.14
CA SER A 144 -4.56 6.72 -21.30
C SER A 144 -3.68 5.71 -20.57
N ALA A 145 -4.24 4.97 -19.61
CA ALA A 145 -3.53 3.89 -18.92
C ALA A 145 -3.14 2.74 -19.88
N SER A 146 -4.01 2.40 -20.84
CA SER A 146 -3.70 1.39 -21.87
C SER A 146 -2.60 1.86 -22.81
N HIS A 147 -2.62 3.14 -23.18
CA HIS A 147 -1.55 3.75 -23.97
C HIS A 147 -0.23 3.72 -23.19
N ALA A 148 -0.25 4.05 -21.90
CA ALA A 148 0.94 3.98 -21.05
C ALA A 148 1.54 2.57 -21.01
N VAL A 149 0.72 1.53 -20.82
CA VAL A 149 1.18 0.13 -20.86
C VAL A 149 1.83 -0.20 -22.22
N ARG A 150 1.15 0.12 -23.32
CA ARG A 150 1.67 -0.16 -24.68
C ARG A 150 2.98 0.60 -24.93
N THR A 151 3.04 1.87 -24.56
CA THR A 151 4.24 2.70 -24.72
C THR A 151 5.40 2.12 -23.92
N ILE A 152 5.21 1.83 -22.62
CA ILE A 152 6.26 1.26 -21.77
C ILE A 152 6.77 -0.07 -22.34
N LEU A 153 5.88 -0.95 -22.78
CA LEU A 153 6.26 -2.23 -23.38
C LEU A 153 7.04 -2.05 -24.69
N SER A 154 6.68 -1.05 -25.50
CA SER A 154 7.39 -0.78 -26.75
C SER A 154 8.75 -0.07 -26.57
N THR A 155 8.91 0.77 -25.55
CA THR A 155 10.11 1.59 -25.35
C THR A 155 11.12 0.98 -24.39
N GLU A 156 10.64 0.36 -23.31
CA GLU A 156 11.49 -0.19 -22.23
C GLU A 156 11.38 -1.72 -22.10
N GLY A 157 10.47 -2.34 -22.86
CA GLY A 157 10.17 -3.76 -22.75
C GLY A 157 9.55 -4.15 -21.41
N ILE A 158 9.56 -5.45 -21.13
CA ILE A 158 9.07 -6.02 -19.86
C ILE A 158 9.89 -5.49 -18.68
N SER A 159 11.19 -5.28 -18.88
CA SER A 159 12.08 -4.74 -17.83
C SER A 159 11.61 -3.39 -17.29
N GLY A 160 10.96 -2.57 -18.13
CA GLY A 160 10.39 -1.28 -17.75
C GLY A 160 9.28 -1.38 -16.70
N LEU A 161 8.50 -2.47 -16.68
CA LEU A 161 7.42 -2.71 -15.72
C LEU A 161 7.94 -3.28 -14.39
N TYR A 162 9.03 -4.04 -14.42
CA TYR A 162 9.61 -4.73 -13.26
C TYR A 162 10.74 -3.95 -12.59
N ARG A 163 10.98 -2.71 -13.00
CA ARG A 163 11.90 -1.79 -12.31
C ARG A 163 11.41 -1.50 -10.90
N GLY A 164 12.30 -1.71 -9.93
CA GLY A 164 11.97 -1.56 -8.51
C GLY A 164 11.32 -2.79 -7.87
N THR A 165 11.33 -3.97 -8.52
CA THR A 165 10.82 -5.22 -7.90
C THR A 165 11.43 -5.48 -6.51
N LEU A 166 12.74 -5.29 -6.36
CA LEU A 166 13.42 -5.51 -5.08
C LEU A 166 12.88 -4.61 -3.95
N PRO A 167 12.86 -3.27 -4.07
CA PRO A 167 12.30 -2.42 -3.02
C PRO A 167 10.79 -2.59 -2.83
N VAL A 168 10.02 -2.96 -3.86
CA VAL A 168 8.60 -3.31 -3.72
C VAL A 168 8.41 -4.54 -2.83
N THR A 169 9.17 -5.61 -3.10
CA THR A 169 9.10 -6.85 -2.32
C THR A 169 9.59 -6.63 -0.90
N LEU A 170 10.71 -5.94 -0.70
CA LEU A 170 11.23 -5.59 0.63
C LEU A 170 10.24 -4.76 1.43
N LYS A 171 9.58 -3.78 0.80
CA LYS A 171 8.51 -3.00 1.42
C LYS A 171 7.35 -3.90 1.84
N GLN A 172 6.86 -4.78 0.98
CA GLN A 172 5.69 -5.61 1.27
C GLN A 172 5.98 -6.59 2.41
N SER A 173 7.15 -7.23 2.40
CA SER A 173 7.62 -8.12 3.47
C SER A 173 7.79 -7.36 4.79
N SER A 174 8.46 -6.19 4.76
CA SER A 174 8.66 -5.35 5.94
C SER A 174 7.35 -4.82 6.50
N ASN A 175 6.40 -4.46 5.64
CA ASN A 175 5.08 -3.97 6.04
C ASN A 175 4.31 -5.04 6.83
N ALA A 176 4.35 -6.30 6.42
CA ALA A 176 3.72 -7.38 7.18
C ALA A 176 4.45 -7.60 8.51
N MET A 177 5.78 -7.79 8.47
CA MET A 177 6.59 -8.10 9.65
C MET A 177 6.51 -7.02 10.73
N VAL A 178 6.80 -5.76 10.36
CA VAL A 178 6.79 -4.64 11.32
C VAL A 178 5.39 -4.43 11.88
N ARG A 179 4.35 -4.51 11.05
CA ARG A 179 2.98 -4.32 11.52
C ARG A 179 2.56 -5.38 12.53
N PHE A 180 2.86 -6.66 12.27
CA PHE A 180 2.54 -7.73 13.21
C PHE A 180 3.37 -7.62 14.49
N THR A 181 4.67 -7.42 14.39
CA THR A 181 5.56 -7.30 15.57
C THR A 181 5.20 -6.09 16.42
N SER A 182 5.05 -4.91 15.82
CA SER A 182 4.66 -3.70 16.56
C SER A 182 3.25 -3.80 17.14
N TYR A 183 2.30 -4.42 16.43
CA TYR A 183 0.95 -4.62 16.95
C TYR A 183 0.97 -5.52 18.19
N ASN A 184 1.64 -6.68 18.12
CA ASN A 184 1.74 -7.59 19.27
C ASN A 184 2.50 -6.96 20.44
N PHE A 185 3.55 -6.19 20.17
CA PHE A 185 4.30 -5.48 21.20
C PHE A 185 3.42 -4.45 21.94
N PHE A 186 2.79 -3.53 21.21
CA PHE A 186 1.92 -2.52 21.83
C PHE A 186 0.68 -3.13 22.46
N LEU A 187 0.08 -4.14 21.83
CA LEU A 187 -1.06 -4.84 22.39
C LEU A 187 -0.68 -5.50 23.71
N HIS A 188 0.42 -6.26 23.76
CA HIS A 188 0.88 -6.91 24.99
C HIS A 188 1.07 -5.90 26.12
N HIS A 189 1.81 -4.81 25.87
CA HIS A 189 2.01 -3.77 26.87
C HIS A 189 0.69 -3.14 27.33
N LEU A 190 -0.16 -2.68 26.40
CA LEU A 190 -1.44 -2.05 26.74
C LEU A 190 -2.40 -3.01 27.46
N THR A 191 -2.40 -4.29 27.11
CA THR A 191 -3.20 -5.29 27.80
C THR A 191 -2.70 -5.53 29.21
N THR A 192 -1.39 -5.65 29.42
CA THR A 192 -0.79 -5.81 30.76
C THR A 192 -1.10 -4.60 31.65
N PHE A 193 -1.02 -3.39 31.11
CA PHE A 193 -1.42 -2.17 31.84
C PHE A 193 -2.92 -2.13 32.16
N ALA A 194 -3.78 -2.56 31.23
CA ALA A 194 -5.23 -2.57 31.44
C ALA A 194 -5.68 -3.66 32.43
N THR A 195 -5.10 -4.85 32.36
CA THR A 195 -5.43 -5.98 33.25
C THR A 195 -4.84 -5.84 34.64
N ALA A 196 -3.81 -5.00 34.82
CA ALA A 196 -3.32 -4.61 36.14
C ALA A 196 -4.36 -3.80 36.95
N GLY A 197 -5.39 -3.25 36.31
CA GLY A 197 -6.46 -2.47 36.96
C GLY A 197 -7.86 -3.09 36.92
N ALA A 198 -8.16 -4.02 36.00
CA ALA A 198 -9.48 -4.65 35.93
C ALA A 198 -9.40 -6.08 35.34
N GLY A 199 -9.98 -7.04 36.05
CA GLY A 199 -10.06 -8.43 35.61
C GLY A 199 -10.91 -8.60 34.35
N ASN A 200 -10.43 -9.47 33.47
CA ASN A 200 -11.04 -10.03 32.26
C ASN A 200 -11.09 -9.18 30.98
N SER A 201 -10.35 -9.69 29.99
CA SER A 201 -10.34 -9.37 28.55
C SER A 201 -9.71 -8.03 28.15
N ALA A 202 -8.87 -8.08 27.12
CA ALA A 202 -8.27 -6.91 26.49
C ALA A 202 -9.37 -5.94 26.03
N PRO A 203 -9.43 -4.70 26.57
CA PRO A 203 -10.48 -3.77 26.21
C PRO A 203 -10.31 -3.31 24.75
N VAL A 204 -11.41 -3.06 24.05
CA VAL A 204 -11.41 -2.71 22.60
C VAL A 204 -10.48 -1.53 22.30
N TRP A 205 -10.43 -0.53 23.18
CA TRP A 205 -9.55 0.63 23.01
C TRP A 205 -8.05 0.24 22.93
N SER A 206 -7.61 -0.80 23.65
CA SER A 206 -6.22 -1.26 23.63
C SER A 206 -5.83 -1.79 22.24
N THR A 207 -6.73 -2.52 21.58
CA THR A 207 -6.51 -3.03 20.23
C THR A 207 -6.48 -1.92 19.19
N VAL A 208 -7.30 -0.89 19.36
CA VAL A 208 -7.36 0.28 18.46
C VAL A 208 -6.08 1.11 18.58
N ILE A 209 -5.63 1.43 19.80
CA ILE A 209 -4.40 2.19 20.03
C ILE A 209 -3.18 1.40 19.57
N ALA A 210 -3.08 0.10 19.90
CA ALA A 210 -2.01 -0.76 19.42
C ALA A 210 -1.97 -0.80 17.88
N GLY A 211 -3.14 -0.90 17.23
CA GLY A 211 -3.27 -0.85 15.78
C GLY A 211 -2.80 0.47 15.17
N ALA A 212 -3.17 1.60 15.76
CA ALA A 212 -2.76 2.93 15.31
C ALA A 212 -1.25 3.13 15.46
N MET A 213 -0.69 2.82 16.62
CA MET A 213 0.76 2.93 16.89
C MET A 213 1.57 2.01 15.98
N ALA A 214 1.15 0.76 15.82
CA ALA A 214 1.78 -0.17 14.89
C ALA A 214 1.73 0.34 13.46
N GLY A 215 0.63 0.98 13.05
CA GLY A 215 0.49 1.62 11.74
C GLY A 215 1.51 2.74 11.52
N VAL A 216 1.70 3.62 12.51
CA VAL A 216 2.70 4.70 12.45
C VAL A 216 4.12 4.13 12.33
N VAL A 217 4.49 3.19 13.21
CA VAL A 217 5.83 2.56 13.17
C VAL A 217 6.07 1.87 11.82
N THR A 218 5.05 1.16 11.30
CA THR A 218 5.14 0.50 9.99
C THR A 218 5.36 1.52 8.86
N VAL A 219 4.69 2.67 8.90
CA VAL A 219 4.90 3.73 7.91
C VAL A 219 6.35 4.21 7.94
N TYR A 220 6.88 4.57 9.11
CA TYR A 220 8.26 5.06 9.23
C TYR A 220 9.30 4.00 8.83
N ALA A 221 9.10 2.74 9.19
CA ALA A 221 10.02 1.65 8.85
C ALA A 221 10.03 1.32 7.34
N THR A 222 8.89 1.48 6.67
CA THR A 222 8.75 1.14 5.24
C THR A 222 8.93 2.32 4.29
N MET A 223 9.05 3.54 4.81
CA MET A 223 9.25 4.76 4.03
C MET A 223 10.49 4.72 3.12
N PRO A 224 11.68 4.28 3.59
CA PRO A 224 12.86 4.23 2.73
C PRO A 224 12.68 3.37 1.49
N PHE A 225 12.09 2.18 1.63
CA PHE A 225 11.80 1.30 0.50
C PHE A 225 10.80 1.93 -0.48
N ASP A 226 9.80 2.64 0.05
CA ASP A 226 8.83 3.38 -0.76
C ASP A 226 9.49 4.46 -1.60
N THR A 227 10.42 5.23 -1.03
CA THR A 227 11.12 6.32 -1.74
C THR A 227 12.07 5.77 -2.81
N ILE A 228 12.83 4.71 -2.51
CA ILE A 228 13.71 4.07 -3.51
C ILE A 228 12.87 3.52 -4.68
N LYS A 229 11.77 2.83 -4.37
CA LYS A 229 10.83 2.32 -5.36
C LYS A 229 10.30 3.45 -6.26
N THR A 230 9.77 4.53 -5.69
CA THR A 230 9.13 5.58 -6.50
C THR A 230 10.12 6.29 -7.39
N ARG A 231 11.36 6.52 -6.94
CA ARG A 231 12.44 7.06 -7.77
C ARG A 231 12.85 6.12 -8.92
N LEU A 232 12.91 4.81 -8.67
CA LEU A 232 13.21 3.83 -9.73
C LEU A 232 12.08 3.66 -10.74
N GLN A 233 10.84 3.88 -10.31
CA GLN A 233 9.62 3.78 -11.12
C GLN A 233 9.22 5.11 -11.78
N ALA A 234 10.01 6.18 -11.61
CA ALA A 234 9.86 7.43 -12.33
C ALA A 234 10.09 7.25 -13.85
N LEU A 235 9.65 8.19 -14.67
CA LEU A 235 9.87 8.15 -16.13
C LEU A 235 11.37 8.12 -16.49
N ASP A 236 12.17 8.92 -15.80
CA ASP A 236 13.62 9.03 -15.99
C ASP A 236 14.42 8.04 -15.11
N GLY A 237 13.74 7.23 -14.30
CA GLY A 237 14.37 6.31 -13.35
C GLY A 237 15.34 5.33 -14.03
N SER A 238 15.12 5.04 -15.32
CA SER A 238 15.99 4.19 -16.13
C SER A 238 17.30 4.79 -16.57
N GLN A 239 17.32 6.10 -16.77
CA GLN A 239 18.52 6.84 -17.14
C GLN A 239 19.27 7.29 -15.89
N ARG A 240 18.53 7.62 -14.82
CA ARG A 240 19.10 8.19 -13.58
C ARG A 240 19.71 7.14 -12.66
N TYR A 241 19.20 5.91 -12.63
CA TYR A 241 19.62 4.89 -11.67
C TYR A 241 19.88 3.53 -12.31
N ARG A 242 21.06 2.96 -12.03
CA ARG A 242 21.46 1.61 -12.46
C ARG A 242 20.73 0.49 -11.69
N GLY A 243 20.28 0.77 -10.47
CA GLY A 243 19.60 -0.21 -9.62
C GLY A 243 19.25 0.37 -8.25
N SER A 244 18.67 -0.45 -7.37
CA SER A 244 18.17 -0.01 -6.06
C SER A 244 19.25 0.48 -5.11
N VAL A 245 20.42 -0.18 -5.10
CA VAL A 245 21.55 0.24 -4.26
C VAL A 245 22.12 1.59 -4.74
N HIS A 246 22.31 1.74 -6.05
CA HIS A 246 22.76 3.00 -6.64
C HIS A 246 21.76 4.14 -6.39
N CYS A 247 20.45 3.86 -6.44
CA CYS A 247 19.41 4.82 -6.11
C CYS A 247 19.49 5.25 -4.64
N LEU A 248 19.61 4.31 -3.70
CA LEU A 248 19.79 4.62 -2.28
C LEU A 248 21.05 5.46 -2.02
N GLN A 249 22.19 5.04 -2.56
CA GLN A 249 23.46 5.76 -2.41
C GLN A 249 23.36 7.19 -2.96
N SER A 250 22.76 7.34 -4.15
CA SER A 250 22.56 8.65 -4.78
C SER A 250 21.64 9.55 -3.98
N ILE A 251 20.53 9.03 -3.42
CA ILE A 251 19.63 9.82 -2.57
C ILE A 251 20.37 10.30 -1.32
N VAL A 252 21.09 9.40 -0.64
CA VAL A 252 21.80 9.73 0.61
C VAL A 252 22.92 10.74 0.36
N SER A 253 23.68 10.61 -0.74
CA SER A 253 24.78 11.51 -1.04
C SER A 253 24.33 12.88 -1.57
N THR A 254 23.24 12.96 -2.33
CA THR A 254 22.80 14.21 -2.96
C THR A 254 21.73 14.97 -2.19
N GLU A 255 20.80 14.26 -1.54
CA GLU A 255 19.64 14.85 -0.86
C GLU A 255 19.69 14.71 0.67
N GLY A 256 20.58 13.87 1.18
CA GLY A 256 20.70 13.51 2.59
C GLY A 256 19.76 12.37 3.00
N THR A 257 20.02 11.80 4.19
CA THR A 257 19.28 10.65 4.74
C THR A 257 17.79 10.94 4.95
N TRP A 258 17.44 12.16 5.35
CA TRP A 258 16.05 12.58 5.55
C TRP A 258 15.20 12.58 4.28
N ALA A 259 15.82 12.56 3.09
CA ALA A 259 15.09 12.45 1.84
C ALA A 259 14.32 11.13 1.71
N LEU A 260 14.77 10.06 2.38
CA LEU A 260 14.10 8.76 2.39
C LEU A 260 12.71 8.78 3.05
N TRP A 261 12.44 9.78 3.89
CA TRP A 261 11.14 9.98 4.56
C TRP A 261 10.29 11.09 3.91
N LYS A 262 10.69 11.61 2.74
CA LYS A 262 9.83 12.52 1.96
C LYS A 262 8.52 11.80 1.58
N GLY A 263 7.39 12.45 1.84
CA GLY A 263 6.07 11.84 1.65
C GLY A 263 5.50 11.10 2.86
N THR A 264 6.17 11.12 4.03
CA THR A 264 5.64 10.49 5.25
C THR A 264 4.31 11.14 5.69
N THR A 265 4.22 12.47 5.69
CA THR A 265 3.00 13.21 6.10
C THR A 265 1.76 12.82 5.29
N PRO A 266 1.76 12.88 3.94
CA PRO A 266 0.58 12.45 3.18
C PRO A 266 0.26 10.96 3.38
N ARG A 267 1.27 10.11 3.63
CA ARG A 267 1.03 8.68 3.93
C ARG A 267 0.41 8.46 5.31
N LEU A 268 0.80 9.21 6.33
CA LEU A 268 0.17 9.16 7.65
C LEU A 268 -1.25 9.69 7.61
N ALA A 269 -1.49 10.80 6.88
CA ALA A 269 -2.85 11.31 6.67
C ALA A 269 -3.75 10.27 6.00
N ARG A 270 -3.24 9.56 4.98
CA ARG A 270 -3.93 8.43 4.37
C ARG A 270 -4.31 7.35 5.38
N LEU A 271 -3.36 6.95 6.24
CA LEU A 271 -3.58 5.91 7.24
C LEU A 271 -4.71 6.30 8.21
N SER A 272 -4.73 7.55 8.68
CA SER A 272 -5.77 8.05 9.58
C SER A 272 -7.15 8.08 8.93
N ILE A 273 -7.23 8.53 7.68
CA ILE A 273 -8.50 8.67 6.93
C ILE A 273 -9.05 7.30 6.50
N SER A 274 -8.16 6.41 6.03
CA SER A 274 -8.50 5.07 5.53
C SER A 274 -9.27 4.23 6.55
N GLY A 275 -8.82 4.24 7.82
CA GLY A 275 -9.45 3.43 8.87
C GLY A 275 -10.91 3.82 9.13
N ALA A 276 -11.19 5.11 9.27
CA ALA A 276 -12.54 5.61 9.53
C ALA A 276 -13.48 5.36 8.35
N ILE A 277 -13.01 5.60 7.13
CA ILE A 277 -13.80 5.42 5.90
C ILE A 277 -14.12 3.94 5.66
N SER A 278 -13.13 3.07 5.79
CA SER A 278 -13.31 1.62 5.55
C SER A 278 -14.38 1.05 6.47
N PHE A 279 -14.35 1.44 7.75
CA PHE A 279 -15.33 1.00 8.73
C PHE A 279 -16.74 1.53 8.41
N ALA A 280 -16.87 2.84 8.17
CA ALA A 280 -18.16 3.46 7.87
C ALA A 280 -18.82 2.88 6.60
N ILE A 281 -18.03 2.62 5.56
CA ILE A 281 -18.56 2.06 4.30
C ILE A 281 -18.91 0.58 4.47
N TYR A 282 -18.07 -0.19 5.18
CA TYR A 282 -18.36 -1.59 5.46
C TYR A 282 -19.70 -1.75 6.21
N GLU A 283 -19.93 -0.96 7.26
CA GLU A 283 -21.18 -1.00 8.02
C GLU A 283 -22.40 -0.63 7.15
N ARG A 284 -22.29 0.42 6.34
CA ARG A 284 -23.38 0.86 5.46
C ARG A 284 -23.72 -0.17 4.39
N VAL A 285 -22.72 -0.83 3.81
CA VAL A 285 -22.96 -1.86 2.79
C VAL A 285 -23.57 -3.11 3.43
N VAL A 286 -23.11 -3.54 4.61
CA VAL A 286 -23.73 -4.66 5.32
C VAL A 286 -25.19 -4.35 5.65
N GLN A 287 -25.49 -3.18 6.24
CA GLN A 287 -26.86 -2.75 6.54
C GLN A 287 -27.77 -2.72 5.30
N TRP A 288 -27.25 -2.22 4.18
CA TRP A 288 -27.98 -2.20 2.90
C TRP A 288 -28.22 -3.60 2.34
N THR A 289 -27.25 -4.51 2.44
CA THR A 289 -27.45 -5.90 2.01
C THR A 289 -28.39 -6.68 2.93
N GLU A 290 -28.51 -6.31 4.21
CA GLU A 290 -29.50 -6.89 5.13
C GLU A 290 -30.93 -6.44 4.81
N SER A 291 -31.12 -5.22 4.29
CA SER A 291 -32.46 -4.75 3.91
C SER A 291 -33.05 -5.49 2.71
N PHE A 292 -32.22 -6.10 1.85
CA PHE A 292 -32.67 -6.96 0.75
C PHE A 292 -33.10 -8.36 1.18
N ARG A 293 -32.80 -8.76 2.42
CA ARG A 293 -33.14 -10.08 2.98
C ARG A 293 -34.50 -10.06 3.72
N ARG A 294 -35.11 -8.90 3.90
CA ARG A 294 -36.47 -8.75 4.45
C ARG A 294 -37.47 -8.68 3.31
#